data_AF-A0A291E594-F1
#
_entry.id   AF-A0A291E594-F1
#
_cell.length_a   1.000
_cell.length_b   1.000
_cell.length_c   1.000
_cell.angle_alpha   90.00
_cell.angle_beta   90.00
_cell.angle_gamma   90.00
#
_symmetry.space_group_name_H-M   'P 1'
#
loop_
_entity.id
_entity.type
_entity.pdbx_description
1 polymer ?
#
loop_
_entity_poly.entity_id
_entity_poly.type
_entity_poly.pdbx_seq_one_letter_code
_entity_poly.pdbx_strand_id
1 'polypeptide(L)'
;MGKIALDVDGVELAELIAAVNAQGLTLRIAEEPGEVIVETPLPAGSRLAGVCCSTAHITSEDNSLLYALSHQAQEYSDGEWVHFTGSGYFIRLDAWSYPLLQLKRRGMSKSCRRLVATLISRYGIGLIHLDAFGELLPGFDTFEW
;
A
#
# COMPACT_ATOMS: atom_id res chain seq x y z
N MET A 1 14.70 20.44 4.48
CA MET A 1 13.99 19.58 5.45
C MET A 1 13.72 20.43 6.68
N GLY A 2 12.45 20.75 6.97
CA GLY A 2 12.10 21.60 8.11
C GLY A 2 12.39 20.88 9.43
N LYS A 3 13.03 21.56 10.39
CA LYS A 3 13.17 21.07 11.75
C LYS A 3 12.10 21.76 12.60
N ILE A 4 11.37 20.99 13.38
CA ILE A 4 10.39 21.50 14.35
C ILE A 4 10.91 21.09 15.73
N ALA A 5 11.16 22.08 16.59
CA ALA A 5 11.43 21.84 18.00
C ALA A 5 10.12 22.02 18.76
N LEU A 6 9.74 21.01 19.53
CA LEU A 6 8.55 21.02 20.37
C LEU A 6 8.99 20.75 21.80
N ASP A 7 8.58 21.61 22.71
CA ASP A 7 8.66 21.34 24.14
C ASP A 7 7.41 20.54 24.51
N VAL A 8 7.58 19.41 25.20
CA VAL A 8 6.49 18.48 25.50
C VAL A 8 6.35 18.39 27.01
N ASP A 9 5.64 19.35 27.60
CA ASP A 9 5.28 19.32 29.01
C ASP A 9 4.02 18.47 29.24
N GLY A 10 4.09 17.53 30.18
CA GLY A 10 2.91 16.82 30.70
C GLY A 10 2.41 15.63 29.88
N VAL A 11 3.17 15.13 28.90
CA VAL A 11 2.89 13.85 28.21
C VAL A 11 3.93 12.83 28.66
N GLU A 12 3.46 11.72 29.21
CA GLU A 12 4.33 10.61 29.56
C GLU A 12 4.94 10.01 28.30
N LEU A 13 6.23 9.63 28.34
CA LEU A 13 6.94 9.08 27.17
C LEU A 13 6.21 7.86 26.58
N ALA A 14 5.56 7.06 27.43
CA ALA A 14 4.76 5.91 27.01
C ALA A 14 3.55 6.31 26.16
N GLU A 15 2.87 7.41 26.50
CA GLU A 15 1.72 7.93 25.75
C GLU A 15 2.14 8.44 24.38
N LEU A 16 3.28 9.14 24.30
CA LEU A 16 3.86 9.59 23.03
C LEU A 16 4.21 8.41 22.13
N ILE A 17 4.87 7.37 22.67
CA ILE A 17 5.21 6.16 21.93
C ILE A 17 3.95 5.46 21.42
N ALA A 18 2.93 5.34 22.27
CA ALA A 18 1.66 4.73 21.88
C ALA A 18 0.98 5.49 20.73
N ALA A 19 0.93 6.82 20.80
CA ALA A 19 0.35 7.66 19.75
C ALA A 19 1.12 7.56 18.42
N VAL A 20 2.46 7.56 18.46
CA VAL A 20 3.31 7.42 17.28
C VAL A 20 3.15 6.03 16.64
N ASN A 21 3.16 4.97 17.46
CA ASN A 21 2.98 3.60 16.99
C ASN A 21 1.59 3.36 16.38
N ALA A 22 0.54 3.98 16.94
CA ALA A 22 -0.81 3.91 16.38
C ALA A 22 -0.91 4.51 14.96
N GLN A 23 0.02 5.39 14.58
CA GLN A 23 0.14 5.95 13.23
C GLN A 23 1.10 5.15 12.33
N GLY A 24 1.65 4.03 12.82
CA GLY A 24 2.66 3.24 12.10
C GLY A 24 4.01 3.95 11.94
N LEU A 25 4.26 4.98 12.74
CA LEU A 25 5.52 5.74 12.76
C LEU A 25 6.47 5.16 13.82
N THR A 26 7.75 5.53 13.75
CA THR A 26 8.78 5.07 14.71
C THR A 26 9.46 6.26 15.36
N LEU A 27 9.62 6.22 16.68
CA LEU A 27 10.36 7.22 17.46
C LEU A 27 11.78 6.69 17.71
N ARG A 28 12.80 7.52 17.46
CA ARG A 28 14.22 7.18 17.71
C ARG A 28 14.85 8.20 18.63
N ILE A 29 15.70 7.71 19.54
CA ILE A 29 16.48 8.53 20.46
C ILE A 29 17.88 8.66 19.86
N ALA A 30 18.30 9.89 19.60
CA ALA A 30 19.65 10.19 19.14
C ALA A 30 20.57 10.46 20.33
N GLU A 31 21.86 10.17 20.20
CA GLU A 31 22.84 10.47 21.25
C GLU A 31 23.15 11.97 21.27
N GLU A 32 23.22 12.60 20.10
CA GLU A 32 23.47 14.03 19.97
C GLU A 32 22.25 14.83 19.44
N PRO A 33 21.99 16.04 19.97
CA PRO A 33 20.97 16.92 19.42
C PRO A 33 21.18 17.21 17.93
N GLY A 34 20.22 16.80 17.10
CA GLY A 34 20.26 17.04 15.64
C GLY A 34 20.92 15.94 14.83
N GLU A 35 21.40 14.87 15.47
CA GLU A 35 21.78 13.63 14.80
C GLU A 35 20.53 12.96 14.20
N VAL A 36 20.61 12.64 12.91
CA VAL A 36 19.54 11.93 12.21
C VAL A 36 19.95 10.46 12.11
N ILE A 37 19.37 9.62 12.96
CA ILE A 37 19.61 8.16 12.89
C ILE A 37 18.87 7.59 11.68
N VAL A 38 19.59 7.49 10.57
CA VAL A 38 19.16 6.78 9.36
C VAL A 38 19.79 5.38 9.40
N GLU A 39 18.99 4.34 9.62
CA GLU A 39 19.40 2.96 9.33
C GLU A 39 19.94 2.92 7.90
N THR A 40 21.15 2.39 7.71
CA THR A 40 21.90 2.30 6.45
C THR A 40 20.97 2.42 5.25
N PRO A 41 20.76 3.64 4.71
CA PRO A 41 19.63 3.87 3.86
C PRO A 41 19.84 3.09 2.58
N LEU A 42 18.94 2.14 2.31
CA LEU A 42 18.77 1.65 0.96
C LEU A 42 18.70 2.87 0.03
N PRO A 43 19.33 2.81 -1.15
CA PRO A 43 19.19 3.88 -2.13
C PRO A 43 17.72 4.26 -2.29
N ALA A 44 17.41 5.54 -2.48
CA ALA A 44 16.04 6.05 -2.42
C ALA A 44 15.06 5.32 -3.37
N GLY A 45 15.55 4.67 -4.43
CA GLY A 45 14.77 3.86 -5.37
C GLY A 45 14.74 2.35 -5.09
N SER A 46 15.42 1.86 -4.05
CA SER A 46 15.50 0.42 -3.75
C SER A 46 14.38 -0.08 -2.85
N ARG A 47 13.59 0.80 -2.23
CA ARG A 47 12.45 0.43 -1.39
C ARG A 47 11.16 0.46 -2.21
N LEU A 48 10.50 -0.69 -2.33
CA LEU A 48 9.15 -0.78 -2.89
C LEU A 48 8.13 -0.72 -1.76
N ALA A 49 7.38 0.36 -1.66
CA ALA A 49 6.30 0.49 -0.68
C ALA A 49 5.09 -0.35 -1.11
N GLY A 50 4.53 -1.12 -0.17
CA GLY A 50 3.36 -1.95 -0.41
C GLY A 50 2.32 -1.82 0.70
N VAL A 51 1.06 -2.06 0.36
CA VAL A 51 -0.06 -2.17 1.32
C VAL A 51 -0.77 -3.51 1.09
N CYS A 52 -1.13 -4.18 2.19
CA CYS A 52 -1.96 -5.37 2.20
C CYS A 52 -3.37 -5.01 2.71
N CYS A 53 -4.41 -5.48 2.03
CA CYS A 53 -5.80 -5.29 2.44
C CYS A 53 -6.69 -6.42 1.92
N SER A 54 -7.90 -6.51 2.47
CA SER A 54 -8.85 -7.57 2.14
C SER A 54 -9.26 -7.59 0.66
N THR A 55 -9.45 -8.77 0.09
CA THR A 55 -10.19 -8.93 -1.19
C THR A 55 -11.64 -8.46 -1.09
N ALA A 56 -12.21 -8.29 0.11
CA ALA A 56 -13.54 -7.71 0.28
C ALA A 56 -13.67 -6.29 -0.32
N HIS A 57 -12.56 -5.58 -0.58
CA HIS A 57 -12.60 -4.25 -1.21
C HIS A 57 -12.73 -4.25 -2.74
N ILE A 58 -12.78 -5.42 -3.36
CA ILE A 58 -13.02 -5.56 -4.80
C ILE A 58 -14.35 -6.28 -5.04
N THR A 59 -14.96 -6.06 -6.19
CA THR A 59 -16.20 -6.76 -6.57
C THR A 59 -15.92 -8.19 -7.04
N SER A 60 -16.96 -9.02 -7.16
CA SER A 60 -16.84 -10.36 -7.74
C SER A 60 -16.33 -10.31 -9.19
N GLU A 61 -16.78 -9.31 -9.96
CA GLU A 61 -16.34 -9.07 -11.33
C GLU A 61 -14.86 -8.65 -11.39
N ASP A 62 -14.43 -7.77 -10.47
CA ASP A 62 -13.01 -7.42 -10.32
C ASP A 62 -12.16 -8.65 -10.00
N ASN A 63 -12.62 -9.50 -9.09
CA ASN A 63 -11.93 -10.74 -8.73
C ASN A 63 -11.79 -11.68 -9.94
N SER A 64 -12.88 -11.86 -10.70
CA SER A 64 -12.87 -12.70 -11.91
C SER A 64 -11.89 -12.18 -12.95
N LEU A 65 -11.81 -10.86 -13.12
CA LEU A 65 -10.87 -10.20 -14.03
C LEU A 65 -9.42 -10.37 -13.57
N LEU A 66 -9.14 -10.16 -12.27
CA LEU A 66 -7.79 -10.34 -11.71
C LEU A 66 -7.35 -11.80 -11.81
N TYR A 67 -8.25 -12.75 -11.55
CA TYR A 67 -8.01 -14.18 -11.73
C TYR A 67 -7.64 -14.50 -13.17
N ALA A 68 -8.41 -14.00 -14.14
CA ALA A 68 -8.12 -14.21 -15.55
C ALA A 68 -6.75 -13.63 -15.94
N LEU A 69 -6.46 -12.39 -15.51
CA LEU A 69 -5.18 -11.71 -15.80
C LEU A 69 -3.98 -12.46 -15.20
N SER A 70 -4.09 -12.93 -13.96
CA SER A 70 -2.98 -13.60 -13.26
C SER A 70 -2.65 -14.98 -13.83
N HIS A 71 -3.54 -15.57 -14.63
CA HIS A 71 -3.37 -16.89 -15.24
C HIS A 71 -3.09 -16.82 -16.76
N GLN A 72 -2.91 -15.62 -17.33
CA GLN A 72 -2.51 -15.46 -18.73
C GLN A 72 -1.02 -15.77 -18.91
N ALA A 73 -0.70 -17.03 -19.21
CA ALA A 73 0.64 -17.52 -19.49
C ALA A 73 1.04 -17.33 -20.97
N GLN A 74 1.08 -16.08 -21.43
CA GLN A 74 1.67 -15.72 -22.73
C GLN A 74 2.95 -14.89 -22.49
N GLU A 75 3.99 -15.10 -23.29
CA GLU A 75 5.16 -14.21 -23.28
C GLU A 75 4.71 -12.79 -23.64
N TYR A 76 5.05 -11.81 -22.80
CA TYR A 76 4.63 -10.40 -22.93
C TYR A 76 3.12 -10.18 -22.74
N SER A 77 2.49 -10.94 -21.85
CA SER A 77 1.05 -10.79 -21.61
C SER A 77 0.73 -9.48 -20.91
N ASP A 78 -0.47 -8.98 -21.17
CA ASP A 78 -1.05 -7.82 -20.48
C ASP A 78 -1.26 -8.02 -18.97
N GLY A 79 -0.98 -9.21 -18.44
CA GLY A 79 -1.19 -9.66 -17.07
C GLY A 79 0.09 -9.80 -16.22
N GLU A 80 1.29 -9.59 -16.76
CA GLU A 80 2.58 -9.83 -16.06
C GLU A 80 2.79 -9.05 -14.74
N TRP A 81 1.91 -8.09 -14.45
CA TRP A 81 1.93 -7.24 -13.26
C TRP A 81 0.88 -7.63 -12.21
N VAL A 82 0.09 -8.68 -12.47
CA VAL A 82 -0.89 -9.25 -11.54
C VAL A 82 -0.51 -10.71 -11.26
N HIS A 83 -0.31 -11.05 -9.99
CA HIS A 83 0.11 -12.39 -9.59
C HIS A 83 -0.86 -12.97 -8.57
N PHE A 84 -1.35 -14.18 -8.82
CA PHE A 84 -2.21 -14.89 -7.87
C PHE A 84 -1.38 -15.42 -6.70
N THR A 85 -1.85 -15.22 -5.47
CA THR A 85 -1.15 -15.64 -4.24
C THR A 85 -1.75 -16.90 -3.61
N GLY A 86 -2.84 -17.44 -4.17
CA GLY A 86 -3.62 -18.53 -3.57
C GLY A 86 -4.81 -18.01 -2.77
N SER A 87 -4.64 -16.92 -2.02
CA SER A 87 -5.68 -16.23 -1.23
C SER A 87 -6.11 -14.89 -1.84
N GLY A 88 -5.48 -14.46 -2.92
CA GLY A 88 -5.79 -13.21 -3.59
C GLY A 88 -4.73 -12.82 -4.62
N TYR A 89 -4.31 -11.55 -4.66
CA TYR A 89 -3.50 -11.00 -5.75
C TYR A 89 -2.46 -9.99 -5.29
N PHE A 90 -1.24 -10.10 -5.82
CA PHE A 90 -0.31 -8.99 -5.90
C PHE A 90 -0.54 -8.21 -7.20
N ILE A 91 -0.61 -6.88 -7.10
CA ILE A 91 -0.65 -5.99 -8.27
C ILE A 91 0.53 -5.03 -8.19
N ARG A 92 1.44 -5.15 -9.15
CA ARG A 92 2.62 -4.30 -9.35
C ARG A 92 2.23 -2.99 -10.03
N LEU A 93 1.95 -1.98 -9.21
CA LEU A 93 1.56 -0.65 -9.69
C LEU A 93 2.73 0.10 -10.34
N ASP A 94 3.97 -0.31 -10.03
CA ASP A 94 5.22 0.18 -10.60
C ASP A 94 5.51 -0.35 -12.01
N ALA A 95 4.82 -1.39 -12.46
CA ALA A 95 5.02 -2.00 -13.78
C ALA A 95 4.59 -1.08 -14.94
N TRP A 96 3.78 -0.05 -14.66
CA TRP A 96 3.26 0.88 -15.66
C TRP A 96 3.40 2.32 -15.17
N SER A 97 3.66 3.26 -16.09
CA SER A 97 3.66 4.70 -15.75
C SER A 97 2.28 5.23 -15.33
N TYR A 98 1.20 4.56 -15.74
CA TYR A 98 -0.18 4.96 -15.47
C TYR A 98 -1.05 3.76 -15.02
N PRO A 99 -0.81 3.18 -13.83
CA PRO A 99 -1.46 1.95 -13.39
C PRO A 99 -2.98 2.10 -13.29
N LEU A 100 -3.47 3.25 -12.83
CA LEU A 100 -4.92 3.52 -12.74
C LEU A 100 -5.62 3.54 -14.12
N LEU A 101 -4.92 4.01 -15.16
CA LEU A 101 -5.44 3.97 -16.52
C LEU A 101 -5.49 2.53 -17.04
N GLN A 102 -4.48 1.72 -16.71
CA GLN A 102 -4.43 0.31 -17.06
C GLN A 102 -5.55 -0.50 -16.40
N LEU A 103 -5.83 -0.25 -15.11
CA LEU A 103 -6.97 -0.83 -14.40
C LEU A 103 -8.29 -0.41 -15.07
N LYS A 104 -8.45 0.88 -15.42
CA LYS A 104 -9.67 1.38 -16.07
C LYS A 104 -9.90 0.73 -17.43
N ARG A 105 -8.86 0.61 -18.26
CA ARG A 105 -8.95 -0.01 -19.60
C ARG A 105 -9.32 -1.49 -19.55
N ARG A 106 -8.89 -2.20 -18.50
CA ARG A 106 -9.22 -3.62 -18.28
C ARG A 106 -10.61 -3.84 -17.70
N GLY A 107 -11.32 -2.78 -17.32
CA GLY A 107 -12.69 -2.87 -16.81
C GLY A 107 -12.81 -2.91 -15.29
N MET A 108 -11.73 -2.65 -14.54
CA MET A 108 -11.79 -2.60 -13.08
C MET A 108 -12.80 -1.56 -12.59
N SER A 109 -13.55 -1.94 -11.56
CA SER A 109 -14.61 -1.15 -10.96
C SER A 109 -14.13 0.23 -10.50
N LYS A 110 -15.08 1.16 -10.38
CA LYS A 110 -14.78 2.50 -9.86
C LYS A 110 -14.29 2.42 -8.39
N SER A 111 -14.84 1.51 -7.60
CA SER A 111 -14.47 1.33 -6.19
C SER A 111 -13.04 0.80 -6.05
N CYS A 112 -12.67 -0.26 -6.79
CA CYS A 112 -11.29 -0.76 -6.79
C CYS A 112 -10.30 0.33 -7.28
N ARG A 113 -10.62 1.06 -8.35
CA ARG A 113 -9.75 2.16 -8.82
C ARG A 113 -9.63 3.30 -7.81
N ARG A 114 -10.68 3.61 -7.05
CA ARG A 114 -10.65 4.61 -5.95
C ARG A 114 -9.77 4.13 -4.79
N LEU A 115 -9.86 2.86 -4.43
CA LEU A 115 -8.98 2.23 -3.43
C LEU A 115 -7.51 2.42 -3.82
N VAL A 116 -7.13 1.90 -5.00
CA VAL A 116 -5.75 1.97 -5.49
C VAL A 116 -5.27 3.42 -5.63
N ALA A 117 -6.09 4.32 -6.18
CA ALA A 117 -5.73 5.72 -6.34
C ALA A 117 -5.46 6.41 -4.99
N THR A 118 -6.27 6.12 -3.99
CA THR A 118 -6.12 6.70 -2.65
C THR A 118 -4.86 6.18 -1.99
N LEU A 119 -4.58 4.89 -2.10
CA LEU A 119 -3.38 4.29 -1.50
C LEU A 119 -2.09 4.79 -2.17
N ILE A 120 -2.06 4.92 -3.50
CA ILE A 120 -0.95 5.55 -4.23
C ILE A 120 -0.74 6.97 -3.73
N SER A 121 -1.81 7.78 -3.68
CA SER A 121 -1.71 9.19 -3.33
C SER A 121 -1.32 9.43 -1.88
N ARG A 122 -1.75 8.59 -0.94
CA ARG A 122 -1.50 8.78 0.50
C ARG A 122 -0.20 8.14 0.97
N TYR A 123 0.16 6.99 0.41
CA TYR A 123 1.26 6.15 0.93
C TYR A 123 2.36 5.90 -0.10
N GLY A 124 2.23 6.39 -1.34
CA GLY A 124 3.26 6.24 -2.36
C GLY A 124 3.54 4.78 -2.74
N ILE A 125 2.52 3.91 -2.71
CA ILE A 125 2.71 2.48 -2.94
C ILE A 125 3.05 2.16 -4.40
N GLY A 126 3.97 1.21 -4.57
CA GLY A 126 4.27 0.56 -5.86
C GLY A 126 3.71 -0.86 -5.96
N LEU A 127 3.19 -1.41 -4.86
CA LEU A 127 2.60 -2.74 -4.76
C LEU A 127 1.32 -2.70 -3.93
N ILE A 128 0.28 -3.41 -4.34
CA ILE A 128 -0.86 -3.72 -3.48
C ILE A 128 -1.04 -5.24 -3.41
N HIS A 129 -1.27 -5.75 -2.19
CA HIS A 129 -1.69 -7.12 -1.95
C HIS A 129 -3.16 -7.10 -1.53
N LEU A 130 -4.01 -7.72 -2.36
CA LEU A 130 -5.40 -8.00 -2.04
C LEU A 130 -5.44 -9.44 -1.55
N ASP A 131 -5.75 -9.69 -0.28
CA ASP A 131 -5.71 -11.02 0.33
C ASP A 131 -7.02 -11.34 1.03
N ALA A 132 -7.55 -12.56 0.90
CA ALA A 132 -8.79 -12.96 1.55
C ALA A 132 -8.74 -12.84 3.10
N PHE A 133 -7.54 -12.93 3.69
CA PHE A 133 -7.28 -12.76 5.12
C PHE A 133 -6.73 -11.36 5.46
N GLY A 134 -6.68 -10.45 4.49
CA GLY A 134 -6.23 -9.08 4.70
C GLY A 134 -7.22 -8.25 5.51
N GLU A 135 -6.72 -7.20 6.15
CA GLU A 135 -7.52 -6.27 6.94
C GLU A 135 -8.45 -5.40 6.08
N LEU A 136 -9.59 -5.02 6.65
CA LEU A 136 -10.51 -4.05 6.05
C LEU A 136 -9.97 -2.64 6.29
N LEU A 137 -9.68 -1.93 5.20
CA LEU A 137 -9.28 -0.54 5.24
C LEU A 137 -10.49 0.37 5.45
N PRO A 138 -10.45 1.26 6.46
CA PRO A 138 -11.57 2.14 6.75
C PRO A 138 -11.79 3.17 5.62
N GLY A 139 -13.06 3.45 5.32
CA GLY A 139 -13.45 4.45 4.34
C GLY A 139 -13.42 3.98 2.88
N PHE A 140 -13.27 2.68 2.65
CA PHE A 140 -13.43 2.06 1.33
C PHE A 140 -14.64 1.14 1.32
N ASP A 141 -15.25 0.99 0.14
CA ASP A 141 -16.37 0.08 -0.07
C ASP A 141 -15.92 -1.37 0.17
N THR A 142 -16.86 -2.20 0.63
CA THR A 142 -16.69 -3.65 0.75
C THR A 142 -17.81 -4.36 0.01
N PHE A 143 -17.54 -5.56 -0.48
CA PHE A 143 -18.45 -6.38 -1.27
C PHE A 143 -18.44 -7.81 -0.74
N GLU A 144 -19.62 -8.41 -0.67
CA GLU A 144 -19.81 -9.81 -0.29
C GLU A 144 -19.83 -10.67 -1.55
N TRP A 145 -18.91 -11.65 -1.66
CA TRP A 145 -18.85 -12.62 -2.74
C TRP A 145 -17.97 -13.82 -2.39
#